data_AF-A0A504KI22-F1
#
_entry.id   AF-A0A504KI22-F1
#
_cell.length_a   1.000
_cell.length_b   1.000
_cell.length_c   1.000
_cell.angle_alpha   90.00
_cell.angle_beta   90.00
_cell.angle_gamma   90.00
#
_symmetry.space_group_name_H-M   'P 1'
#
loop_
_entity.id
_entity.type
_entity.pdbx_description
1 polymer ?
#
loop_
_entity_poly.entity_id
_entity_poly.type
_entity_poly.pdbx_seq_one_letter_code
_entity_poly.pdbx_strand_id
1 'polypeptide(L)'
;MSSATLSSAQAARPPGRLLLSLFATGAVAMLAMPAFAHDAKPTAALPQGWSYPFACCANYDCKEVPQSSISERPEGYVIQGTGEVVAYSDKRIRNSPDGEYHWCAHQAGLDAGRTICLFVPPPSY
;
A
#
# COMPACT_ATOMS: atom_id res chain seq x y z
N MET A 1 -4.88 -53.17 -60.47
CA MET A 1 -4.70 -51.72 -60.28
C MET A 1 -6.02 -51.12 -59.85
N SER A 2 -6.16 -50.67 -58.60
CA SER A 2 -7.12 -49.63 -58.19
C SER A 2 -6.80 -49.24 -56.74
N SER A 3 -6.34 -48.01 -56.60
CA SER A 3 -5.83 -47.43 -55.36
C SER A 3 -6.97 -47.01 -54.45
N ALA A 4 -6.92 -47.42 -53.17
CA ALA A 4 -7.81 -46.90 -52.14
C ALA A 4 -7.26 -45.57 -51.60
N THR A 5 -8.07 -44.51 -51.65
CA THR A 5 -7.77 -43.20 -51.08
C THR A 5 -8.13 -43.20 -49.59
N LEU A 6 -7.12 -43.04 -48.72
CA LEU A 6 -7.30 -42.84 -47.28
C LEU A 6 -7.66 -41.39 -47.01
N SER A 7 -8.90 -41.16 -46.57
CA SER A 7 -9.35 -39.83 -46.13
C SER A 7 -8.82 -39.55 -44.71
N SER A 8 -7.94 -38.54 -44.59
CA SER A 8 -7.42 -38.08 -43.30
C SER A 8 -8.49 -37.27 -42.57
N ALA A 9 -9.03 -37.81 -41.49
CA ALA A 9 -9.89 -37.07 -40.58
C ALA A 9 -9.04 -36.07 -39.78
N GLN A 10 -9.08 -34.79 -40.16
CA GLN A 10 -8.59 -33.71 -39.30
C GLN A 10 -9.51 -33.62 -38.08
N ALA A 11 -8.97 -33.92 -36.90
CA ALA A 11 -9.67 -33.70 -35.64
C ALA A 11 -9.92 -32.19 -35.45
N ALA A 12 -11.15 -31.76 -35.68
CA ALA A 12 -11.60 -30.42 -35.36
C ALA A 12 -11.42 -30.19 -33.85
N ARG A 13 -10.49 -29.30 -33.48
CA ARG A 13 -10.32 -28.88 -32.09
C ARG A 13 -11.57 -28.11 -31.68
N PRO A 14 -12.31 -28.52 -30.62
CA PRO A 14 -13.50 -27.81 -30.21
C PRO A 14 -13.11 -26.41 -29.70
N PRO A 15 -13.77 -25.33 -30.17
CA PRO A 15 -13.42 -23.95 -29.81
C PRO A 15 -13.50 -23.67 -28.31
N GLY A 16 -14.24 -24.49 -27.55
CA GLY A 16 -14.35 -24.37 -26.09
C GLY A 16 -13.05 -24.66 -25.31
N ARG A 17 -12.10 -25.43 -25.87
CA ARG A 17 -10.82 -25.71 -25.19
C ARG A 17 -9.86 -24.53 -25.20
N LEU A 18 -9.93 -23.67 -26.22
CA LEU A 18 -9.06 -22.50 -26.33
C LEU A 18 -9.56 -21.36 -25.41
N LEU A 19 -10.89 -21.21 -25.30
CA LEU A 19 -11.53 -20.23 -24.42
C LEU A 19 -11.27 -20.52 -22.94
N LEU A 20 -11.38 -21.78 -22.48
CA LEU A 20 -11.11 -22.14 -21.08
C LEU A 20 -9.66 -21.83 -20.64
N SER A 21 -8.68 -22.05 -21.52
CA SER A 21 -7.26 -21.82 -21.20
C SER A 21 -6.89 -20.34 -21.08
N LEU A 22 -7.58 -19.44 -21.80
CA LEU A 22 -7.38 -17.99 -21.72
C LEU A 22 -7.95 -17.40 -20.41
N PHE A 23 -9.07 -17.93 -19.91
CA PHE A 23 -9.62 -17.52 -18.62
C PHE A 23 -8.76 -17.99 -17.44
N ALA A 24 -8.20 -19.20 -17.51
CA ALA A 24 -7.35 -19.74 -16.45
C ALA A 24 -6.02 -18.97 -16.30
N THR A 25 -5.36 -18.59 -17.40
CA THR A 25 -4.12 -17.81 -17.35
C THR A 25 -4.34 -16.36 -16.93
N GLY A 26 -5.43 -15.72 -17.39
CA GLY A 26 -5.80 -14.37 -16.98
C GLY A 26 -6.12 -14.25 -15.48
N ALA A 27 -6.80 -15.24 -14.91
CA ALA A 27 -7.10 -15.27 -13.47
C ALA A 27 -5.81 -15.41 -12.62
N VAL A 28 -4.89 -16.29 -12.99
CA VAL A 28 -3.62 -16.47 -12.25
C VAL A 28 -2.75 -15.21 -12.28
N ALA A 29 -2.72 -14.47 -13.39
CA ALA A 29 -1.97 -13.22 -13.50
C ALA A 29 -2.49 -12.10 -12.56
N MET A 30 -3.82 -12.06 -12.30
CA MET A 30 -4.42 -11.08 -11.39
C MET A 30 -4.04 -11.32 -9.91
N LEU A 31 -3.84 -12.58 -9.49
CA LEU A 31 -3.45 -12.92 -8.12
C LEU A 31 -1.98 -12.60 -7.79
N ALA A 32 -1.16 -12.28 -8.80
CA ALA A 32 0.26 -11.99 -8.61
C ALA A 32 0.56 -10.50 -8.36
N MET A 33 -0.46 -9.64 -8.29
CA MET A 33 -0.28 -8.22 -7.99
C MET A 33 0.13 -8.03 -6.52
N PRO A 34 1.20 -7.27 -6.23
CA PRO A 34 1.56 -6.95 -4.85
C PRO A 34 0.47 -6.12 -4.17
N ALA A 35 0.11 -6.48 -2.94
CA ALA A 35 -0.87 -5.76 -2.13
C ALA A 35 -0.18 -4.64 -1.33
N PHE A 36 -0.36 -3.38 -1.76
CA PHE A 36 0.27 -2.20 -1.14
C PHE A 36 -0.68 -1.39 -0.23
N ALA A 37 -1.84 -1.93 0.15
CA ALA A 37 -2.85 -1.16 0.89
C ALA A 37 -2.35 -0.66 2.26
N HIS A 38 -1.25 -1.23 2.75
CA HIS A 38 -0.68 -1.00 4.07
C HIS A 38 0.66 -0.26 4.03
N ASP A 39 1.20 -0.01 2.84
CA ASP A 39 2.49 0.63 2.66
C ASP A 39 2.30 2.12 2.36
N ALA A 40 3.34 2.90 2.62
CA ALA A 40 3.43 4.24 2.08
C ALA A 40 3.55 4.16 0.56
N LYS A 41 2.76 4.99 -0.12
CA LYS A 41 2.72 5.02 -1.58
C LYS A 41 4.05 5.53 -2.14
N PRO A 42 4.37 5.23 -3.41
CA PRO A 42 5.47 5.85 -4.11
C PRO A 42 5.43 7.37 -4.04
N THR A 43 6.57 7.97 -3.69
CA THR A 43 6.81 9.41 -3.73
C THR A 43 7.99 9.72 -4.67
N ALA A 44 8.29 11.00 -4.88
CA ALA A 44 9.49 11.38 -5.63
C ALA A 44 10.79 10.90 -4.94
N ALA A 45 10.82 10.94 -3.61
CA ALA A 45 11.98 10.50 -2.82
C ALA A 45 12.09 8.97 -2.73
N LEU A 46 10.96 8.27 -2.67
CA LEU A 46 10.89 6.81 -2.67
C LEU A 46 9.95 6.30 -3.76
N PRO A 47 10.45 6.12 -5.01
CA PRO A 47 9.63 5.73 -6.16
C PRO A 47 9.01 4.34 -6.07
N GLN A 48 9.41 3.52 -5.09
CA GLN A 48 8.82 2.20 -4.82
C GLN A 48 7.96 2.18 -3.55
N GLY A 49 7.77 3.34 -2.91
CA GLY A 49 7.14 3.43 -1.60
C GLY A 49 8.01 2.80 -0.50
N TRP A 50 7.41 2.57 0.67
CA TRP A 50 8.05 1.91 1.80
C TRP A 50 7.03 1.35 2.79
N SER A 51 7.43 0.36 3.58
CA SER A 51 6.55 -0.26 4.57
C SER A 51 6.70 0.39 5.94
N TYR A 52 5.57 0.69 6.58
CA TYR A 52 5.58 1.15 7.96
C TYR A 52 6.08 0.03 8.90
N PRO A 53 6.84 0.35 9.95
CA PRO A 53 7.17 -0.60 11.01
C PRO A 53 5.91 -1.21 11.62
N PHE A 54 5.93 -2.52 11.84
CA PHE A 54 4.79 -3.25 12.43
C PHE A 54 4.33 -2.64 13.76
N ALA A 55 5.27 -2.16 14.59
CA ALA A 55 4.99 -1.51 15.87
C ALA A 55 4.19 -0.19 15.75
N CYS A 56 4.15 0.44 14.58
CA CYS A 56 3.43 1.70 14.35
C CYS A 56 2.07 1.50 13.68
N CYS A 57 1.95 0.48 12.83
CA CYS A 57 0.84 0.39 11.90
C CYS A 57 -0.03 -0.83 12.06
N ALA A 58 0.55 -1.94 12.53
CA ALA A 58 -0.02 -3.29 12.40
C ALA A 58 -0.68 -3.56 11.01
N ASN A 59 -0.24 -2.84 9.97
CA ASN A 59 -0.77 -2.79 8.59
C ASN A 59 -2.14 -2.10 8.35
N TYR A 60 -2.68 -1.31 9.28
CA TYR A 60 -4.00 -0.68 9.10
C TYR A 60 -4.11 0.79 9.54
N ASP A 61 -3.26 1.26 10.46
CA ASP A 61 -3.52 2.52 11.16
C ASP A 61 -2.87 3.77 10.52
N CYS A 62 -2.06 3.61 9.47
CA CYS A 62 -1.20 4.68 8.93
C CYS A 62 -1.64 5.22 7.58
N LYS A 63 -1.44 6.52 7.38
CA LYS A 63 -1.59 7.19 6.09
C LYS A 63 -0.64 8.37 5.98
N GLU A 64 -0.24 8.68 4.75
CA GLU A 64 0.30 10.00 4.42
C GLU A 64 -0.77 11.07 4.72
N VAL A 65 -0.35 12.18 5.31
CA VAL A 65 -1.22 13.33 5.60
C VAL A 65 -0.61 14.59 5.01
N PRO A 66 -1.43 15.54 4.54
CA PRO A 66 -0.89 16.79 4.04
C PRO A 66 -0.21 17.57 5.16
N GLN A 67 0.81 18.36 4.84
CA GLN A 67 1.53 19.20 5.80
C GLN A 67 0.60 20.09 6.64
N SER A 68 -0.54 20.53 6.08
CA SER A 68 -1.55 21.30 6.82
C SER A 68 -2.23 20.53 7.96
N SER A 69 -2.07 19.20 8.04
CA SER A 69 -2.59 18.37 9.13
C SER A 69 -1.69 18.38 10.37
N ILE A 70 -0.46 18.87 10.24
CA ILE A 70 0.51 18.91 11.34
C ILE A 70 1.02 20.35 11.51
N SER A 71 0.82 20.93 12.70
CA SER A 71 1.44 22.22 13.06
C SER A 71 2.63 21.97 13.97
N GLU A 72 3.81 22.31 13.49
CA GLU A 72 5.01 22.35 14.32
C GLU A 72 4.97 23.58 15.24
N ARG A 73 5.24 23.39 16.53
CA ARG A 73 5.17 24.42 17.58
C ARG A 73 6.32 24.24 18.59
N PRO A 74 6.60 25.22 19.46
CA PRO A 74 7.65 25.07 20.48
C PRO A 74 7.49 23.83 21.38
N GLU A 75 6.25 23.42 21.64
CA GLU A 75 5.92 22.24 22.45
C GLU A 75 6.01 20.90 21.71
N GLY A 76 6.03 20.89 20.37
CA GLY A 76 6.05 19.67 19.54
C GLY A 76 5.19 19.77 18.28
N TYR A 77 4.76 18.62 17.79
CA TYR A 77 3.86 18.51 16.64
C TYR A 77 2.41 18.46 17.11
N VAL A 78 1.59 19.40 16.65
CA VAL A 78 0.16 19.43 16.91
C VAL A 78 -0.58 18.76 15.75
N ILE A 79 -1.31 17.70 16.07
CA ILE A 79 -2.20 17.03 15.14
C ILE A 79 -3.46 17.86 14.96
N GLN A 80 -3.67 18.38 13.75
CA GLN A 80 -4.86 19.14 13.42
C GLN A 80 -6.07 18.22 13.38
N GLY A 81 -7.19 18.70 13.93
CA GLY A 81 -8.44 17.94 14.05
C GLY A 81 -8.60 17.24 15.40
N THR A 82 -7.53 16.77 16.04
CA THR A 82 -7.59 16.20 17.40
C THR A 82 -7.06 17.16 18.47
N GLY A 83 -6.12 18.04 18.10
CA GLY A 83 -5.44 18.94 19.03
C GLY A 83 -4.38 18.24 19.90
N GLU A 84 -4.11 16.95 19.65
CA GLU A 84 -3.04 16.24 20.35
C GLU A 84 -1.69 16.90 20.07
N VAL A 85 -0.92 17.15 21.13
CA VAL A 85 0.48 17.56 21.04
C VAL A 85 1.37 16.34 21.22
N VAL A 86 2.14 16.01 20.19
CA VAL A 86 3.21 15.01 20.23
C VAL A 86 4.52 15.75 20.46
N ALA A 87 4.99 15.77 21.72
CA ALA A 87 6.21 16.49 22.10
C ALA A 87 7.44 15.94 21.36
N TYR A 88 8.44 16.78 21.05
CA TYR A 88 9.64 16.35 20.30
C TYR A 88 10.42 15.18 20.93
N SER A 89 10.31 14.98 22.25
CA SER A 89 10.95 13.88 22.97
C SER A 89 10.12 12.58 22.98
N ASP A 90 8.92 12.60 22.39
CA ASP A 90 8.02 11.46 22.34
C ASP A 90 8.60 10.36 21.42
N LYS A 91 8.66 9.14 21.95
CA LYS A 91 9.19 7.96 21.25
C LYS A 91 8.33 7.52 20.06
N ARG A 92 7.12 8.07 19.93
CA ARG A 92 6.21 7.86 18.80
C ARG A 92 6.65 8.63 17.55
N ILE A 93 7.51 9.65 17.68
CA ILE A 93 8.07 10.38 16.54
C ILE A 93 9.09 9.51 15.82
N ARG A 94 8.99 9.48 14.49
CA ARG A 94 9.85 8.74 13.57
C ARG A 94 10.28 9.65 12.42
N ASN A 95 11.44 9.38 11.83
CA ASN A 95 11.82 10.06 10.58
C ASN A 95 11.06 9.43 9.42
N SER A 96 10.49 10.26 8.55
CA SER A 96 9.89 9.78 7.31
C SER A 96 10.95 9.52 6.25
N PRO A 97 11.06 8.31 5.70
CA PRO A 97 12.03 7.97 4.66
C PRO A 97 11.81 8.70 3.33
N ASP A 98 10.57 9.12 3.04
CA ASP A 98 10.20 9.84 1.82
C ASP A 98 10.12 11.36 1.99
N GLY A 99 10.32 11.86 3.22
CA GLY A 99 10.21 13.29 3.52
C GLY A 99 8.78 13.83 3.57
N GLU A 100 7.76 12.97 3.58
CA GLU A 100 6.36 13.38 3.78
C GLU A 100 5.93 13.17 5.23
N TYR A 101 4.78 13.74 5.63
CA TYR A 101 4.19 13.43 6.94
C TYR A 101 3.33 12.18 6.85
N HIS A 102 3.52 11.23 7.78
CA HIS A 102 2.62 10.08 7.94
C HIS A 102 2.13 9.97 9.36
N TRP A 103 0.82 9.82 9.51
CA TRP A 103 0.18 9.78 10.81
C TRP A 103 -0.53 8.45 11.02
N CYS A 104 -0.14 7.77 12.11
CA CYS A 104 -0.72 6.52 12.57
C CYS A 104 -1.56 6.82 13.79
N ALA A 105 -2.85 6.51 13.76
CA ALA A 105 -3.74 6.75 14.89
C ALA A 105 -4.81 5.67 15.00
N HIS A 106 -5.31 5.45 16.21
CA HIS A 106 -6.46 4.58 16.42
C HIS A 106 -7.66 5.11 15.64
N GLN A 107 -8.29 4.26 14.83
CA GLN A 107 -9.41 4.68 13.96
C GLN A 107 -10.78 4.64 14.66
N ALA A 108 -10.90 3.89 15.76
CA ALA A 108 -12.17 3.68 16.45
C ALA A 108 -11.96 3.45 17.96
N GLY A 109 -13.06 3.47 18.71
CA GLY A 109 -13.06 3.27 20.16
C GLY A 109 -12.80 4.56 20.95
N LEU A 110 -12.56 4.43 22.25
CA LEU A 110 -12.35 5.55 23.16
C LEU A 110 -11.06 6.32 22.87
N ASP A 111 -10.08 5.66 22.27
CA ASP A 111 -8.80 6.24 21.87
C ASP A 111 -8.80 6.72 20.41
N ALA A 112 -9.96 6.80 19.74
CA ALA A 112 -10.02 7.24 18.34
C ALA A 112 -9.34 8.61 18.15
N GLY A 113 -8.44 8.69 17.17
CA GLY A 113 -7.63 9.87 16.90
C GLY A 113 -6.37 10.00 17.77
N ARG A 114 -6.14 9.11 18.73
CA ARG A 114 -4.89 9.11 19.51
C ARG A 114 -3.74 8.55 18.69
N THR A 115 -2.62 9.26 18.69
CA THR A 115 -1.44 8.95 17.89
C THR A 115 -0.72 7.69 18.38
N ILE A 116 -0.43 6.78 17.45
CA ILE A 116 0.41 5.59 17.65
C ILE A 116 1.86 5.92 17.25
N CYS A 117 2.04 6.47 16.05
CA CYS A 117 3.31 6.98 15.55
C CYS A 117 3.06 8.21 14.67
N LEU A 118 4.04 9.11 14.61
CA LEU A 118 4.08 10.25 13.70
C LEU A 118 5.42 10.23 12.97
N PHE A 119 5.38 10.02 11.66
CA PHE A 119 6.55 10.15 10.78
C PHE A 119 6.61 11.59 10.29
N VAL A 120 7.74 12.24 10.56
CA VAL A 120 7.95 13.65 10.19
C VAL A 120 9.08 13.75 9.16
N PRO A 121 9.02 14.70 8.23
CA PRO A 121 10.14 14.99 7.35
C PRO A 121 11.40 15.26 8.18
N PRO A 122 12.56 14.69 7.81
CA PRO A 122 13.79 14.98 8.54
C PRO A 122 14.10 16.49 8.47
N PRO A 123 14.69 17.08 9.52
CA PRO A 123 15.12 18.48 9.48
C PRO A 123 16.00 18.73 8.26
N SER A 124 15.68 19.74 7.47
CA SER A 124 16.59 20.22 6.42
C SER A 124 17.83 20.81 7.08
N TYR A 125 19.02 20.31 6.71
CA TYR A 125 20.31 20.88 7.08
C TYR A 125 20.57 22.22 6.38
#